data_AF-A0AAW8SUU0-F1
#
_entry.id   AF-A0AAW8SUU0-F1
#
_cell.length_a   1.000
_cell.length_b   1.000
_cell.length_c   1.000
_cell.angle_alpha   90.00
_cell.angle_beta   90.00
_cell.angle_gamma   90.00
#
_symmetry.space_group_name_H-M   'P 1'
#
loop_
_entity.id
_entity.type
_entity.pdbx_description
1 polymer ?
#
loop_
_entity_poly.entity_id
_entity_poly.type
_entity_poly.pdbx_seq_one_letter_code
_entity_poly.pdbx_strand_id
1 'polypeptide(L)'
;MIETFVFSSESIFLREENQANVQPLLDYLKSRKQQIGMVFYDQATMNNVLLEHHLADYLDFSINGEVAGTVPQGLVDFLKVELSHQKVNFISNSLEQLQEAEALGFKPIYIAEDCDKEDTPCRAFRDFNQLHIGVIENRFEKLM
;
A
#
# COMPACT_ATOMS: atom_id res chain seq x y z
N MET A 1 6.36 18.04 -0.40
CA MET A 1 5.92 17.41 0.87
C MET A 1 5.90 15.92 0.62
N ILE A 2 6.45 15.09 1.51
CA ILE A 2 6.62 13.65 1.28
C ILE A 2 5.32 12.93 1.61
N GLU A 3 4.82 12.10 0.70
CA GLU A 3 3.68 11.19 0.94
C GLU A 3 4.20 9.83 1.39
N THR A 4 3.40 9.14 2.20
CA THR A 4 3.73 7.82 2.74
C THR A 4 2.78 6.79 2.14
N PHE A 5 3.34 5.68 1.66
CA PHE A 5 2.60 4.56 1.08
C PHE A 5 2.78 3.37 2.00
N VAL A 6 1.69 2.88 2.59
CA VAL A 6 1.70 1.75 3.51
C VAL A 6 1.00 0.57 2.84
N PHE A 7 1.75 -0.50 2.68
CA PHE A 7 1.26 -1.74 2.10
C PHE A 7 0.82 -2.73 3.19
N SER A 8 -0.34 -3.35 3.01
CA SER A 8 -0.74 -4.52 3.79
C SER A 8 -0.08 -5.77 3.18
N SER A 9 0.69 -6.52 3.96
CA SER A 9 1.43 -7.70 3.48
C SER A 9 0.59 -8.72 2.71
N GLU A 10 -0.68 -8.88 3.09
CA GLU A 10 -1.64 -9.82 2.48
C GLU A 10 -1.98 -9.48 1.02
N SER A 11 -1.72 -8.25 0.60
CA SER A 11 -2.20 -7.74 -0.68
C SER A 11 -1.21 -7.92 -1.82
N ILE A 12 0.07 -7.59 -1.64
CA ILE A 12 0.99 -7.39 -2.78
C ILE A 12 2.23 -8.30 -2.75
N PHE A 13 2.78 -8.55 -1.56
CA PHE A 13 4.13 -9.08 -1.42
C PHE A 13 4.18 -10.59 -1.31
N LEU A 14 3.09 -11.27 -0.98
CA LEU A 14 3.14 -12.71 -0.69
C LEU A 14 2.93 -13.62 -1.91
N ARG A 15 2.56 -13.08 -3.08
CA ARG A 15 2.36 -13.87 -4.30
C ARG A 15 3.55 -13.70 -5.26
N GLU A 16 4.19 -14.80 -5.65
CA GLU A 16 5.35 -14.80 -6.55
C GLU A 16 5.04 -14.14 -7.91
N GLU A 17 3.85 -14.37 -8.45
CA GLU A 17 3.41 -13.83 -9.74
C GLU A 17 3.31 -12.30 -9.77
N ASN A 18 3.14 -11.67 -8.60
CA ASN A 18 3.07 -10.22 -8.47
C ASN A 18 4.45 -9.57 -8.34
N GLN A 19 5.51 -10.32 -7.97
CA GLN A 19 6.85 -9.79 -7.69
C GLN A 19 7.47 -9.04 -8.86
N ALA A 20 7.21 -9.50 -10.10
CA ALA A 20 7.67 -8.83 -11.32
C ALA A 20 7.16 -7.38 -11.45
N ASN A 21 6.04 -7.04 -10.80
CA ASN A 21 5.45 -5.71 -10.82
C ASN A 21 5.71 -4.91 -9.51
N VAL A 22 6.10 -5.58 -8.43
CA VAL A 22 6.37 -4.93 -7.14
C VAL A 22 7.64 -4.07 -7.20
N GLN A 23 8.76 -4.62 -7.67
CA GLN A 23 10.02 -3.89 -7.67
C GLN A 23 9.96 -2.57 -8.49
N PRO A 24 9.41 -2.55 -9.72
CA PRO A 24 9.24 -1.30 -10.47
C PRO A 24 8.39 -0.25 -9.76
N LEU A 25 7.35 -0.67 -9.02
CA LEU A 25 6.53 0.23 -8.20
C LEU A 25 7.38 0.85 -7.09
N LEU A 26 8.14 0.04 -6.35
CA LEU A 26 8.95 0.53 -5.25
C LEU A 26 10.07 1.46 -5.74
N ASP A 27 10.74 1.11 -6.85
CA ASP A 27 11.70 1.97 -7.53
C ASP A 27 11.10 3.34 -7.86
N TYR A 28 9.88 3.33 -8.40
CA TYR A 28 9.15 4.56 -8.73
C TYR A 28 8.89 5.41 -7.49
N LEU A 29 8.33 4.83 -6.42
CA LEU A 29 8.04 5.55 -5.17
C LEU A 29 9.32 6.15 -4.56
N LYS A 30 10.43 5.38 -4.54
CA LYS A 30 11.73 5.89 -4.06
C LYS A 30 12.30 6.98 -4.95
N SER A 31 12.15 6.90 -6.28
CA SER A 31 12.59 7.95 -7.21
C SER A 31 11.88 9.29 -6.96
N ARG A 32 10.63 9.25 -6.46
CA ARG A 32 9.82 10.41 -6.06
C ARG A 32 10.08 10.83 -4.61
N LYS A 33 10.99 10.16 -3.91
CA LYS A 33 11.30 10.37 -2.49
C LYS A 33 10.06 10.18 -1.59
N GLN A 34 9.15 9.30 -1.98
CA GLN A 34 8.03 8.90 -1.15
C GLN A 34 8.50 7.89 -0.10
N GLN A 35 7.85 7.93 1.06
CA GLN A 35 8.14 7.01 2.15
C GLN A 35 7.34 5.73 1.94
N ILE A 36 7.97 4.58 2.15
CA ILE A 36 7.36 3.27 1.97
C ILE A 36 7.32 2.55 3.31
N GLY A 37 6.13 2.17 3.74
CA GLY A 37 5.87 1.38 4.93
C GLY A 37 5.19 0.06 4.59
N MET A 38 5.30 -0.91 5.49
CA MET A 38 4.54 -2.15 5.38
C MET A 38 4.00 -2.63 6.71
N VAL A 39 2.82 -3.25 6.68
CA VAL A 39 2.24 -4.00 7.80
C VAL A 39 2.36 -5.49 7.55
N PHE A 40 2.98 -6.22 8.49
CA PHE A 40 3.24 -7.66 8.39
C PHE A 40 2.36 -8.47 9.34
N TYR A 41 1.49 -9.34 8.83
CA TYR A 41 0.70 -10.26 9.67
C TYR A 41 1.34 -11.65 9.82
N ASP A 42 2.18 -12.05 8.85
CA ASP A 42 3.04 -13.24 8.93
C ASP A 42 4.51 -12.84 8.72
N GLN A 43 5.22 -12.72 9.84
CA GLN A 43 6.62 -12.28 9.84
C GLN A 43 7.56 -13.30 9.19
N ALA A 44 7.28 -14.60 9.32
CA ALA A 44 8.17 -15.65 8.82
C ALA A 44 8.14 -15.69 7.29
N THR A 45 6.93 -15.72 6.72
CA THR A 45 6.75 -15.73 5.26
C THR A 45 7.26 -14.45 4.64
N MET A 46 7.02 -13.30 5.27
CA MET A 46 7.50 -12.03 4.75
C MET A 46 9.02 -11.89 4.75
N ASN A 47 9.70 -12.32 5.82
CA ASN A 47 11.16 -12.27 5.86
C ASN A 47 11.77 -13.05 4.70
N ASN A 48 11.18 -14.20 4.34
CA ASN A 48 11.63 -14.97 3.18
C ASN A 48 11.45 -14.17 1.89
N VAL A 49 10.25 -13.62 1.64
CA VAL A 49 9.98 -12.80 0.44
C VAL A 49 10.92 -11.59 0.34
N LEU A 50 11.10 -10.84 1.44
CA LEU A 50 11.95 -9.65 1.44
C LEU A 50 13.42 -9.98 1.17
N LEU A 51 13.90 -11.13 1.67
CA LEU A 51 15.27 -11.60 1.45
C LEU A 51 15.45 -12.14 0.02
N GLU A 52 14.53 -12.98 -0.45
CA GLU A 52 14.59 -13.61 -1.78
C GLU A 52 14.51 -12.58 -2.91
N HIS A 53 13.70 -11.53 -2.72
CA HIS A 53 13.48 -10.49 -3.73
C HIS A 53 14.22 -9.18 -3.45
N HIS A 54 15.09 -9.13 -2.43
CA HIS A 54 15.84 -7.94 -2.04
C HIS A 54 14.98 -6.67 -1.83
N LEU A 55 13.77 -6.85 -1.28
CA LEU A 55 12.79 -5.77 -1.15
C LEU A 55 12.93 -4.98 0.17
N ALA A 56 13.70 -5.50 1.13
CA ALA A 56 13.88 -4.88 2.44
C ALA A 56 14.42 -3.43 2.35
N ASP A 57 15.34 -3.17 1.42
CA ASP A 57 16.00 -1.87 1.27
C ASP A 57 15.07 -0.76 0.77
N TYR A 58 13.91 -1.13 0.22
CA TYR A 58 12.89 -0.16 -0.19
C TYR A 58 12.10 0.38 0.99
N LEU A 59 11.93 -0.41 2.05
CA LEU A 59 11.06 -0.09 3.17
C LEU A 59 11.75 0.90 4.11
N ASP A 60 11.12 2.05 4.33
CA ASP A 60 11.56 3.03 5.31
C ASP A 60 11.15 2.64 6.73
N PHE A 61 10.08 1.84 6.86
CA PHE A 61 9.65 1.25 8.12
C PHE A 61 8.76 0.03 7.90
N SER A 62 8.58 -0.75 8.98
CA SER A 62 7.62 -1.83 9.03
C SER A 62 6.96 -1.93 10.40
N ILE A 63 5.70 -2.35 10.41
CA ILE A 63 4.91 -2.57 11.62
C ILE A 63 4.41 -4.01 11.61
N ASN A 64 4.53 -4.70 12.74
CA ASN A 64 3.89 -6.01 12.89
C ASN A 64 2.39 -5.81 13.13
N GLY A 65 1.58 -6.44 12.29
CA GLY A 65 0.16 -6.57 12.48
C GLY A 65 -0.15 -7.66 13.51
N GLU A 66 -1.08 -7.38 14.41
CA GLU A 66 -1.49 -8.33 15.45
C GLU A 66 -2.56 -9.29 14.94
N VAL A 67 -3.48 -8.80 14.10
CA VAL A 67 -4.62 -9.54 13.57
C VAL A 67 -4.73 -9.28 12.07
N ALA A 68 -4.70 -10.35 11.27
CA ALA A 68 -4.91 -10.29 9.83
C ALA A 68 -6.18 -9.50 9.48
N GLY A 69 -6.12 -8.71 8.40
CA GLY A 69 -7.26 -7.90 7.95
C GLY A 69 -7.59 -6.65 8.76
N THR A 70 -6.88 -6.32 9.84
CA THR A 70 -7.11 -5.07 10.61
C THR A 70 -5.96 -4.08 10.50
N VAL A 71 -6.21 -2.78 10.68
CA VAL A 71 -5.14 -1.78 10.73
C VAL A 71 -4.53 -1.74 12.13
N PRO A 72 -3.22 -2.05 12.31
CA PRO A 72 -2.63 -2.12 13.64
C PRO A 72 -2.54 -0.74 14.28
N GLN A 73 -2.92 -0.62 15.56
CA GLN A 73 -2.84 0.63 16.31
C GLN A 73 -1.41 1.20 16.34
N GLY A 74 -0.39 0.34 16.38
CA GLY A 74 1.01 0.76 16.31
C GLY A 74 1.35 1.56 15.04
N LEU A 75 0.71 1.27 13.91
CA LEU A 75 0.85 2.07 12.69
C LEU A 75 0.19 3.44 12.82
N VAL A 76 -1.02 3.47 13.39
CA VAL A 76 -1.78 4.71 13.62
C VAL A 76 -1.00 5.65 14.53
N ASP A 77 -0.42 5.12 15.59
CA ASP A 77 0.38 5.89 16.54
C ASP A 77 1.68 6.39 15.91
N PHE A 78 2.32 5.55 15.09
CA PHE A 78 3.56 5.90 14.37
C PHE A 78 3.34 7.02 13.36
N LEU A 79 2.21 7.03 12.64
CA LEU A 79 1.90 7.99 11.56
C LEU A 79 0.92 9.09 11.96
N LYS A 80 0.69 9.28 13.27
CA LYS A 80 -0.36 10.18 13.77
C LYS A 80 -0.30 11.59 13.18
N VAL A 81 0.90 12.12 12.95
CA VAL A 81 1.10 13.45 12.38
C VAL A 81 0.77 13.46 10.89
N GLU A 82 1.29 12.49 10.13
CA GLU A 82 1.08 12.31 8.70
C GLU A 82 -0.40 12.07 8.37
N LEU A 83 -1.10 11.29 9.21
CA LEU A 83 -2.53 11.01 9.12
C LEU A 83 -3.38 12.26 9.30
N SER A 84 -3.03 13.14 10.25
CA SER A 84 -3.75 14.40 10.44
C SER A 84 -3.67 15.33 9.23
N HIS A 85 -2.72 15.10 8.32
CA HIS A 85 -2.57 15.80 7.07
C HIS A 85 -3.07 15.01 5.84
N GLN A 86 -3.69 13.85 6.04
CA GLN A 86 -4.13 12.93 4.97
C GLN A 86 -3.02 12.62 3.94
N LYS A 87 -1.81 12.33 4.43
CA LYS A 87 -0.63 12.05 3.57
C LYS A 87 -0.26 10.58 3.49
N VAL A 88 -1.04 9.73 4.13
CA VAL A 88 -0.76 8.30 4.19
C VAL A 88 -1.75 7.58 3.29
N ASN A 89 -1.24 6.97 2.23
CA ASN A 89 -2.00 6.06 1.39
C ASN A 89 -1.90 4.66 1.98
N PHE A 90 -3.03 4.04 2.30
CA PHE A 90 -3.09 2.66 2.78
C PHE A 90 -3.58 1.74 1.69
N ILE A 91 -2.82 0.67 1.45
CA ILE A 91 -2.94 -0.14 0.25
C ILE A 91 -3.25 -1.58 0.65
N SER A 92 -4.38 -2.10 0.18
CA SER A 92 -4.85 -3.44 0.52
C SER A 92 -5.78 -4.01 -0.55
N ASN A 93 -5.95 -5.34 -0.52
CA ASN A 93 -6.97 -6.09 -1.27
C ASN A 93 -8.18 -6.47 -0.38
N SER A 94 -8.22 -6.00 0.87
CA SER A 94 -9.35 -6.17 1.78
C SER A 94 -10.15 -4.88 1.87
N LEU A 95 -11.40 -4.90 1.40
CA LEU A 95 -12.30 -3.75 1.52
C LEU A 95 -12.59 -3.38 2.98
N GLU A 96 -12.76 -4.37 3.85
CA GLU A 96 -12.99 -4.15 5.28
C GLU A 96 -11.83 -3.39 5.92
N GLN A 97 -10.60 -3.81 5.60
CA GLN A 97 -9.39 -3.14 6.09
C GLN A 97 -9.24 -1.72 5.55
N LEU A 98 -9.66 -1.48 4.31
CA LEU A 98 -9.62 -0.14 3.70
C LEU A 98 -10.66 0.81 4.30
N GLN A 99 -11.86 0.31 4.61
CA GLN A 99 -12.87 1.07 5.32
C GLN A 99 -12.40 1.45 6.73
N GLU A 100 -11.76 0.52 7.43
CA GLU A 100 -11.12 0.79 8.72
C GLU A 100 -10.01 1.86 8.58
N ALA A 101 -9.13 1.72 7.59
CA ALA A 101 -8.06 2.68 7.34
C ALA A 101 -8.61 4.08 7.03
N GLU A 102 -9.67 4.19 6.23
CA GLU A 102 -10.32 5.47 5.93
C GLU A 102 -10.87 6.14 7.20
N ALA A 103 -11.53 5.37 8.08
CA ALA A 103 -12.03 5.86 9.36
C ALA A 103 -10.90 6.35 10.30
N LEU A 104 -9.68 5.83 10.13
CA LEU A 104 -8.48 6.21 10.86
C LEU A 104 -7.70 7.37 10.20
N GLY A 105 -8.19 7.92 9.08
CA GLY A 105 -7.60 9.07 8.40
C GLY A 105 -6.59 8.74 7.30
N PHE A 106 -6.46 7.47 6.92
CA PHE A 106 -5.69 7.06 5.75
C PHE A 106 -6.47 7.33 4.47
N LYS A 107 -5.75 7.46 3.34
CA LYS A 107 -6.33 7.42 2.00
C LYS A 107 -6.35 5.98 1.51
N PRO A 108 -7.51 5.32 1.41
CA PRO A 108 -7.57 3.92 0.99
C PRO A 108 -7.26 3.78 -0.51
N ILE A 109 -6.45 2.79 -0.86
CA ILE A 109 -6.21 2.35 -2.23
C ILE A 109 -6.51 0.85 -2.31
N TYR A 110 -7.61 0.53 -2.98
CA TYR A 110 -8.01 -0.85 -3.25
C TYR A 110 -7.27 -1.41 -4.47
N ILE A 111 -6.57 -2.53 -4.28
CA ILE A 111 -5.89 -3.24 -5.35
C ILE A 111 -6.27 -4.72 -5.28
N ALA A 112 -6.74 -5.25 -6.41
CA ALA A 112 -7.00 -6.67 -6.59
C ALA A 112 -6.56 -7.10 -8.00
N GLU A 113 -6.31 -8.40 -8.21
CA GLU A 113 -5.98 -8.93 -9.54
C GLU A 113 -7.17 -8.84 -10.50
N ASP A 114 -8.38 -9.11 -9.99
CA ASP A 114 -9.63 -9.14 -10.73
C ASP A 114 -10.49 -7.88 -10.46
N CYS A 115 -9.95 -6.69 -10.74
CA CYS A 115 -10.65 -5.41 -10.54
C CYS A 115 -11.88 -5.17 -11.44
N ASP A 116 -12.36 -6.19 -12.13
CA ASP A 116 -13.48 -6.09 -13.08
C ASP A 116 -14.85 -6.24 -12.39
N LYS A 117 -14.93 -6.35 -11.04
CA LYS A 117 -16.10 -6.93 -10.37
C LYS A 117 -16.79 -6.16 -9.23
N GLU A 118 -16.42 -4.93 -8.87
CA GLU A 118 -17.11 -4.26 -7.74
C GLU A 118 -17.40 -2.77 -7.96
N ASP A 119 -18.45 -2.29 -7.30
CA ASP A 119 -18.91 -0.89 -7.26
C ASP A 119 -17.87 0.08 -6.64
N THR A 120 -16.80 -0.45 -6.06
CA THR A 120 -15.72 0.30 -5.42
C THR A 120 -14.59 0.60 -6.43
N PRO A 121 -14.03 1.82 -6.46
CA PRO A 121 -12.87 2.13 -7.30
C PRO A 121 -11.68 1.19 -7.04
N CYS A 122 -11.47 0.23 -7.93
CA CYS A 122 -10.42 -0.80 -7.85
C CYS A 122 -9.28 -0.49 -8.83
N ARG A 123 -8.03 -0.78 -8.46
CA ARG A 123 -6.86 -0.71 -9.35
C ARG A 123 -6.26 -2.08 -9.56
N ALA A 124 -6.20 -2.56 -10.81
CA ALA A 124 -5.62 -3.87 -11.06
C ALA A 124 -4.11 -3.83 -10.82
N PHE A 125 -3.51 -4.94 -10.37
CA PHE A 125 -2.05 -5.05 -10.22
C PHE A 125 -1.30 -4.72 -11.53
N ARG A 126 -1.83 -5.18 -12.67
CA ARG A 126 -1.31 -4.87 -14.01
C ARG A 126 -1.35 -3.38 -14.36
N ASP A 127 -2.23 -2.61 -13.72
CA ASP A 127 -2.37 -1.16 -13.91
C ASP A 127 -1.32 -0.38 -13.11
N PHE A 128 -0.45 -1.04 -12.34
CA PHE A 128 0.69 -0.38 -11.69
C PHE A 128 1.72 0.13 -12.69
N ASN A 129 1.82 -0.48 -13.87
CA ASN A 129 2.55 0.11 -14.99
C ASN A 129 1.87 1.39 -15.53
N GLN A 130 0.61 1.67 -15.16
CA GLN A 130 -0.14 2.89 -15.49
C GLN A 130 -0.23 3.91 -14.34
N LEU A 131 0.23 3.57 -13.13
CA LEU A 131 0.58 4.57 -12.10
C LEU A 131 1.62 5.58 -12.63
N HIS A 132 2.34 5.17 -13.68
CA HIS A 132 3.24 5.95 -14.51
C HIS A 132 2.63 7.22 -15.14
N ILE A 133 1.28 7.35 -15.23
CA ILE A 133 0.63 8.47 -15.97
C ILE A 133 -0.55 9.14 -15.21
N GLY A 134 -1.13 8.53 -14.17
CA GLY A 134 -2.45 8.98 -13.67
C GLY A 134 -2.63 9.35 -12.19
N VAL A 135 -1.68 9.07 -11.29
CA VAL A 135 -1.99 9.05 -9.85
C VAL A 135 -1.57 10.30 -9.07
N ILE A 136 -0.73 11.18 -9.63
CA ILE A 136 -0.42 12.47 -8.98
C ILE A 136 -1.04 13.67 -9.72
N GLU A 137 -1.34 13.59 -11.02
CA GLU A 137 -1.73 14.79 -11.79
C GLU A 137 -3.19 14.88 -12.28
N ASN A 138 -4.07 13.87 -12.17
CA ASN A 138 -5.34 13.96 -12.92
C ASN A 138 -6.62 13.24 -12.39
N ARG A 139 -6.73 12.80 -11.12
CA ARG A 139 -7.96 12.08 -10.66
C ARG A 139 -8.56 12.46 -9.31
N PHE A 140 -8.17 13.60 -8.73
CA PHE A 140 -9.04 14.34 -7.80
C PHE A 140 -9.60 15.62 -8.41
N GLU A 141 -9.14 16.03 -9.60
CA GLU A 141 -9.80 17.05 -10.42
C GLU A 141 -10.84 16.41 -11.35
N LYS A 142 -11.99 16.09 -10.75
CA LYS A 142 -13.36 16.11 -11.28
C LYS A 142 -14.23 15.39 -10.22
N LEU A 143 -14.49 16.02 -9.08
CA LEU A 143 -15.65 16.91 -8.90
C LEU A 143 -16.11 17.62 -10.17
N MET A 144 -16.90 16.91 -10.98
CA MET A 144 -18.13 17.35 -11.67
C MET A 144 -18.77 16.16 -12.38
#